data_AF-A0A939HQZ5-F1
#
_entry.id   AF-A0A939HQZ5-F1
#
_cell.length_a   1.000
_cell.length_b   1.000
_cell.length_c   1.000
_cell.angle_alpha   90.00
_cell.angle_beta   90.00
_cell.angle_gamma   90.00
#
_symmetry.space_group_name_H-M   'P 1'
#
loop_
_entity.id
_entity.type
_entity.pdbx_description
1 polymer ?
#
loop_
_entity_poly.entity_id
_entity_poly.type
_entity_poly.pdbx_seq_one_letter_code
_entity_poly.pdbx_strand_id
1 'polypeptide(L)'
;MKLELERIEATLAQIIAEQNNNVKRSAIQKNQTYSFDLLPKTPPKIKATIPPIQPLSQENRSKTPALPKLKTPSFSSHQNAANPELAINLLQEIQGVVTGWQRDLQQVHAEIQDLYREGPIVDGWLESNPTGGDKLDVAAGYRLCRLESDGKLWFCPCPPDQVATVSVAIARYHQLRQLLGRKQDMESRLTQLSEALIILHGQLREA
;
A
#
# COMPACT_ATOMS: atom_id res chain seq x y z
N MET A 1 21.99 -14.05 40.64
CA MET A 1 20.96 -13.25 39.92
C MET A 1 21.55 -12.09 39.11
N LYS A 2 22.52 -11.31 39.61
CA LYS A 2 23.15 -10.22 38.82
C LYS A 2 23.93 -10.70 37.57
N LEU A 3 24.61 -11.85 37.65
CA LEU A 3 25.38 -12.41 36.54
C LEU A 3 24.52 -12.84 35.34
N GLU A 4 23.29 -13.31 35.57
CA GLU A 4 22.37 -13.66 34.48
C GLU A 4 21.84 -12.42 33.77
N LEU A 5 21.57 -11.33 34.51
CA LEU A 5 21.19 -10.05 33.91
C LEU A 5 22.31 -9.46 33.06
N GLU A 6 23.56 -9.52 33.53
CA GLU A 6 24.72 -9.03 32.78
C GLU A 6 24.94 -9.83 31.48
N ARG A 7 24.68 -11.15 31.52
CA ARG A 7 24.73 -12.01 30.33
C ARG A 7 23.63 -11.66 29.33
N ILE A 8 22.43 -11.34 29.81
CA ILE A 8 21.31 -10.93 28.95
C ILE A 8 21.60 -9.59 28.29
N GLU A 9 22.12 -8.61 29.04
CA GLU A 9 22.47 -7.29 28.51
C GLU A 9 23.57 -7.34 27.46
N ALA A 10 24.62 -8.15 27.69
CA ALA A 10 25.67 -8.38 26.71
C ALA A 10 25.14 -9.02 25.41
N THR A 11 24.18 -9.95 25.54
CA THR A 11 23.56 -10.62 24.38
C THR A 11 22.72 -9.64 23.56
N LEU A 12 22.00 -8.74 24.22
CA LEU A 12 21.21 -7.69 23.55
C LEU A 12 22.10 -6.69 22.80
N ALA A 13 23.23 -6.29 23.38
CA ALA A 13 24.20 -5.42 22.71
C ALA A 13 24.78 -6.06 21.44
N GLN A 14 25.00 -7.38 21.47
CA GLN A 14 25.53 -8.13 20.32
C GLN A 14 24.52 -8.22 19.16
N ILE A 15 23.23 -8.42 19.45
CA ILE A 15 22.16 -8.45 18.44
C ILE A 15 22.01 -7.09 17.74
N ILE A 16 22.11 -5.99 18.50
CA ILE A 16 22.02 -4.63 17.94
C ILE A 16 23.23 -4.33 17.02
N ALA A 17 24.42 -4.81 17.38
CA ALA A 17 25.62 -4.66 16.56
C ALA A 17 25.55 -5.49 15.24
N GLU A 18 24.91 -6.66 15.26
CA GLU A 18 24.71 -7.48 14.06
C GLU A 18 23.69 -6.86 13.09
N GLN A 19 22.62 -6.24 13.58
CA GLN A 19 21.64 -5.57 12.72
C GLN A 19 22.25 -4.36 11.97
N ASN A 20 23.14 -3.60 12.61
CA ASN A 20 23.82 -2.47 11.96
C ASN A 20 24.82 -2.87 10.86
N ASN A 21 25.36 -4.10 10.91
CA ASN A 21 26.19 -4.63 9.83
C ASN A 21 25.37 -5.13 8.62
N ASN A 22 24.12 -5.53 8.82
CA ASN A 22 23.23 -5.94 7.73
C ASN A 22 22.74 -4.73 6.91
N VAL A 23 22.52 -3.58 7.56
CA VAL A 23 22.17 -2.32 6.87
C VAL A 23 23.30 -1.82 5.96
N LYS A 24 24.58 -2.05 6.32
CA LYS A 24 25.74 -1.69 5.47
C LYS A 24 25.97 -2.63 4.29
N ARG A 25 25.45 -3.86 4.30
CA ARG A 25 25.55 -4.81 3.17
C ARG A 25 24.50 -4.59 2.08
N SER A 26 23.40 -3.89 2.37
CA SER A 26 22.37 -3.56 1.37
C SER A 26 22.72 -2.35 0.47
N ALA A 27 23.79 -1.60 0.79
CA ALA A 27 24.18 -0.41 0.02
C ALA A 27 25.04 -0.67 -1.23
N ILE A 28 25.38 -1.94 -1.55
CA ILE A 28 26.31 -2.26 -2.67
C ILE A 28 25.59 -2.86 -3.90
N GLN A 29 24.27 -3.03 -3.90
CA GLN A 29 23.53 -3.53 -5.07
C GLN A 29 22.33 -2.65 -5.44
N LYS A 30 22.58 -1.42 -5.89
CA LYS A 30 21.64 -0.65 -6.73
C LYS A 30 22.41 0.20 -7.74
N ASN A 31 22.98 -0.43 -8.76
CA ASN A 31 23.49 0.25 -9.96
C ASN A 31 23.22 -0.62 -11.19
N GLN A 32 21.96 -0.75 -11.57
CA GLN A 32 21.57 -1.11 -12.94
C GLN A 32 20.27 -0.39 -13.30
N THR A 33 20.40 0.91 -13.57
CA THR A 33 19.36 1.68 -14.25
C THR A 33 19.70 1.67 -15.74
N TYR A 34 18.90 0.95 -16.52
CA TYR A 34 18.93 1.06 -17.98
C TYR A 34 18.38 2.44 -18.37
N SER A 35 19.23 3.26 -18.97
CA SER A 35 18.88 4.55 -19.56
C SER A 35 18.22 4.32 -20.92
N PHE A 36 17.05 4.93 -21.14
CA PHE A 36 16.46 5.11 -22.47
C PHE A 36 16.40 6.61 -22.73
N ASP A 37 17.31 7.09 -23.60
CA ASP A 37 17.33 8.49 -24.03
C ASP A 37 16.18 8.76 -25.00
N LEU A 38 15.14 9.44 -24.51
CA LEU A 38 14.18 10.15 -25.36
C LEU A 38 14.37 11.65 -25.13
N LEU A 39 15.20 12.23 -25.99
CA LEU A 39 15.47 13.67 -26.07
C LEU A 39 14.20 14.43 -26.49
N PRO A 40 13.73 15.44 -25.72
CA PRO A 40 12.63 16.30 -26.15
C PRO A 40 13.15 17.39 -27.10
N LYS A 41 12.68 17.31 -28.35
CA LYS A 41 12.89 18.31 -29.42
C LYS A 41 11.93 19.48 -29.21
N THR A 42 12.48 20.68 -29.03
CA THR A 42 11.76 21.96 -28.91
C THR A 42 11.05 22.35 -30.22
N PRO A 43 9.81 22.86 -30.18
CA PRO A 43 9.18 23.54 -31.31
C PRO A 43 9.59 25.03 -31.44
N PRO A 44 9.41 25.64 -32.63
CA PRO A 44 10.30 26.67 -33.18
C PRO A 44 9.96 28.13 -32.84
N LYS A 45 11.01 28.96 -32.80
CA LYS A 45 10.97 30.44 -32.88
C LYS A 45 10.53 30.87 -34.28
N ILE A 46 9.38 31.54 -34.37
CA ILE A 46 9.00 32.32 -35.55
C ILE A 46 9.56 33.73 -35.39
N LYS A 47 10.40 34.14 -36.35
CA LYS A 47 10.84 35.53 -36.55
C LYS A 47 9.76 36.27 -37.32
N ALA A 48 9.25 37.37 -36.78
CA ALA A 48 8.55 38.39 -37.56
C ALA A 48 9.23 39.74 -37.35
N THR A 49 9.73 40.28 -38.45
CA THR A 49 10.42 41.54 -38.65
C THR A 49 9.43 42.70 -38.69
N ILE A 50 9.54 43.72 -37.82
CA ILE A 50 8.92 45.04 -38.00
C ILE A 50 9.84 46.11 -37.35
N PRO A 51 10.16 47.25 -38.01
CA PRO A 51 11.19 48.23 -37.62
C PRO A 51 10.76 49.22 -36.51
N PRO A 52 11.68 50.04 -35.95
CA PRO A 52 11.41 50.91 -34.81
C PRO A 52 10.89 52.28 -35.23
N ILE A 53 9.85 52.80 -34.57
CA ILE A 53 9.47 54.22 -34.65
C ILE A 53 9.10 54.71 -33.24
N GLN A 54 9.90 55.65 -32.74
CA GLN A 54 9.65 56.49 -31.57
C GLN A 54 8.79 57.72 -31.94
N PRO A 55 8.26 58.48 -30.95
CA PRO A 55 6.87 58.96 -30.88
C PRO A 55 6.62 60.32 -31.55
N LEU A 56 5.33 60.66 -31.79
CA LEU A 56 4.92 62.04 -32.04
C LEU A 56 3.53 62.34 -31.48
N SER A 57 3.42 63.55 -30.94
CA SER A 57 2.41 64.09 -30.02
C SER A 57 1.02 64.39 -30.59
N GLN A 58 0.11 64.61 -29.63
CA GLN A 58 -1.00 65.60 -29.60
C GLN A 58 -2.39 65.26 -30.18
N GLU A 59 -3.35 65.24 -29.23
CA GLU A 59 -4.54 66.10 -29.19
C GLU A 59 -5.39 66.23 -30.46
N ASN A 60 -6.56 65.59 -30.47
CA ASN A 60 -7.78 66.25 -30.93
C ASN A 60 -9.07 65.54 -30.46
N ARG A 61 -10.02 66.35 -30.01
CA ARG A 61 -11.36 65.94 -29.54
C ARG A 61 -12.17 65.33 -30.67
N SER A 62 -12.83 64.19 -30.42
CA SER A 62 -14.21 63.94 -30.85
C SER A 62 -14.78 62.64 -30.27
N LYS A 63 -15.80 62.83 -29.41
CA LYS A 63 -16.91 61.93 -29.02
C LYS A 63 -16.76 60.44 -29.36
N THR A 64 -16.42 59.65 -28.34
CA THR A 64 -16.79 58.24 -28.23
C THR A 64 -17.79 58.08 -27.06
N PRO A 65 -18.84 57.24 -27.20
CA PRO A 65 -19.82 57.04 -26.14
C PRO A 65 -19.10 56.45 -24.91
N ALA A 66 -19.38 57.01 -23.74
CA ALA A 66 -18.79 56.55 -22.49
C ALA A 66 -19.14 55.07 -22.29
N LEU A 67 -18.13 54.20 -22.30
CA LEU A 67 -18.30 52.82 -21.88
C LEU A 67 -18.88 52.79 -20.46
N PRO A 68 -19.83 51.90 -20.16
CA PRO A 68 -20.29 51.72 -18.79
C PRO A 68 -19.07 51.38 -17.94
N LYS A 69 -18.81 52.20 -16.91
CA LYS A 69 -17.76 51.93 -15.95
C LYS A 69 -18.08 50.60 -15.29
N LEU A 70 -17.41 49.53 -15.73
CA LEU A 70 -17.42 48.27 -15.02
C LEU A 70 -16.81 48.57 -13.66
N LYS A 71 -17.66 48.73 -12.64
CA LYS A 71 -17.22 48.63 -11.26
C LYS A 71 -16.64 47.22 -11.17
N THR A 72 -15.32 47.10 -11.09
CA THR A 72 -14.74 45.87 -10.60
C THR A 72 -15.31 45.71 -9.19
N PRO A 73 -16.16 44.70 -8.92
CA PRO A 73 -16.50 44.43 -7.54
C PRO A 73 -15.16 44.20 -6.86
N SER A 74 -14.90 44.99 -5.82
CA SER A 74 -13.83 44.65 -4.89
C SER A 74 -14.25 43.31 -4.32
N PHE A 75 -13.69 42.23 -4.87
CA PHE A 75 -13.76 40.94 -4.24
C PHE A 75 -12.90 41.09 -2.99
N SER A 76 -13.55 41.55 -1.92
CA SER A 76 -13.01 41.38 -0.59
C SER A 76 -12.69 39.91 -0.46
N SER A 77 -11.45 39.61 -0.10
CA SER A 77 -11.02 38.30 0.36
C SER A 77 -11.66 38.03 1.72
N HIS A 78 -12.99 38.10 1.80
CA HIS A 78 -13.76 37.43 2.82
C HIS A 78 -13.63 35.96 2.47
N GLN A 79 -12.57 35.37 3.03
CA GLN A 79 -12.52 34.03 3.57
C GLN A 79 -13.66 33.17 3.06
N ASN A 80 -13.33 32.17 2.24
CA ASN A 80 -14.15 30.98 2.16
C ASN A 80 -14.16 30.40 3.58
N ALA A 81 -14.99 30.95 4.48
CA ALA A 81 -15.30 30.37 5.76
C ALA A 81 -15.96 29.04 5.38
N ALA A 82 -15.15 27.99 5.37
CA ALA A 82 -15.59 26.65 5.03
C ALA A 82 -16.87 26.41 5.83
N ASN A 83 -17.95 26.05 5.14
CA ASN A 83 -19.24 25.91 5.78
C ASN A 83 -19.08 24.92 6.95
N PRO A 84 -19.21 25.37 8.21
CA PRO A 84 -18.90 24.53 9.35
C PRO A 84 -19.83 23.31 9.40
N GLU A 85 -21.08 23.47 8.97
CA GLU A 85 -22.03 22.37 8.86
C GLU A 85 -21.55 21.29 7.88
N LEU A 86 -20.98 21.70 6.74
CA LEU A 86 -20.44 20.75 5.76
C LEU A 86 -19.21 20.01 6.32
N ALA A 87 -18.30 20.72 6.98
CA ALA A 87 -17.10 20.13 7.56
C ALA A 87 -17.43 19.13 8.68
N ILE A 88 -18.40 19.46 9.54
CA ILE A 88 -18.86 18.57 10.61
C ILE A 88 -19.47 17.29 10.04
N ASN A 89 -20.33 17.40 9.02
CA ASN A 89 -20.93 16.23 8.37
C ASN A 89 -19.85 15.34 7.72
N LEU A 90 -18.86 15.93 7.05
CA LEU A 90 -17.75 15.18 6.46
C LEU A 90 -16.92 14.43 7.52
N LEU A 91 -16.61 15.07 8.65
CA LEU A 91 -15.88 14.43 9.74
C LEU A 91 -16.67 13.28 10.37
N GLN A 92 -18.00 13.44 10.51
CA GLN A 92 -18.88 12.36 10.97
C GLN A 92 -18.94 11.20 9.98
N GLU A 93 -18.97 11.48 8.67
CA GLU A 93 -18.92 10.44 7.64
C GLU A 93 -17.59 9.68 7.69
N ILE A 94 -16.46 10.41 7.76
CA ILE A 94 -15.13 9.81 7.90
C ILE A 94 -15.07 8.94 9.16
N GLN A 95 -15.57 9.42 10.30
CA GLN A 95 -15.66 8.64 11.53
C GLN A 95 -16.53 7.39 11.34
N GLY A 96 -17.66 7.50 10.64
CA GLY A 96 -18.52 6.37 10.30
C GLY A 96 -17.79 5.31 9.48
N VAL A 97 -17.03 5.72 8.47
CA VAL A 97 -16.23 4.82 7.63
C VAL A 97 -15.10 4.16 8.43
N VAL A 98 -14.35 4.94 9.22
CA VAL A 98 -13.24 4.42 10.04
C VAL A 98 -13.74 3.43 11.09
N THR A 99 -14.88 3.71 11.75
CA THR A 99 -15.47 2.76 12.69
C THR A 99 -15.98 1.50 12.00
N GLY A 100 -16.46 1.61 10.76
CA GLY A 100 -16.74 0.47 9.88
C GLY A 100 -15.50 -0.39 9.65
N TRP A 101 -14.40 0.20 9.17
CA TRP A 101 -13.15 -0.52 8.93
C TRP A 101 -12.55 -1.12 10.20
N GLN A 102 -12.64 -0.42 11.33
CA GLN A 102 -12.19 -0.94 12.62
C GLN A 102 -12.98 -2.20 13.03
N ARG A 103 -14.30 -2.19 12.84
CA ARG A 103 -15.16 -3.35 13.10
C ARG A 103 -14.80 -4.51 12.18
N ASP A 104 -14.58 -4.23 10.90
CA ASP A 104 -14.20 -5.25 9.92
C ASP A 104 -12.84 -5.87 10.26
N LEU A 105 -11.87 -5.06 10.71
CA LEU A 105 -10.56 -5.55 11.12
C LEU A 105 -10.67 -6.43 12.37
N GLN A 106 -11.49 -6.04 13.35
CA GLN A 106 -11.80 -6.86 14.52
C GLN A 106 -12.48 -8.18 14.13
N GLN A 107 -13.40 -8.15 13.17
CA GLN A 107 -14.06 -9.35 12.64
C GLN A 107 -13.06 -10.29 11.97
N VAL A 108 -12.17 -9.77 11.12
CA VAL A 108 -11.12 -10.58 10.48
C VAL A 108 -10.20 -11.19 11.52
N HIS A 109 -9.85 -10.45 12.58
CA HIS A 109 -9.05 -11.00 13.67
C HIS A 109 -9.76 -12.15 14.40
N ALA A 110 -11.06 -12.01 14.67
CA ALA A 110 -11.87 -13.08 15.27
C ALA A 110 -11.93 -14.32 14.35
N GLU A 111 -12.16 -14.13 13.06
CA GLU A 111 -12.21 -15.24 12.09
C GLU A 111 -10.86 -15.99 11.98
N ILE A 112 -9.74 -15.26 12.04
CA ILE A 112 -8.42 -15.86 12.13
C ILE A 112 -8.30 -16.70 13.41
N GLN A 113 -8.75 -16.18 14.56
CA GLN A 113 -8.72 -16.94 15.82
C GLN A 113 -9.58 -18.20 15.75
N ASP A 114 -10.75 -18.13 15.12
CA ASP A 114 -11.65 -19.27 14.96
C ASP A 114 -11.02 -20.35 14.08
N LEU A 115 -10.37 -19.98 12.96
CA LEU A 115 -9.61 -20.92 12.13
C LEU A 115 -8.55 -21.70 12.93
N TYR A 116 -7.85 -21.04 13.85
CA TYR A 116 -6.87 -21.71 14.71
C TYR A 116 -7.51 -22.65 15.75
N ARG A 117 -8.77 -22.41 16.13
CA ARG A 117 -9.53 -23.31 17.02
C ARG A 117 -10.06 -24.53 16.28
N GLU A 118 -10.35 -24.42 14.98
CA GLU A 118 -10.87 -25.50 14.15
C GLU A 118 -9.85 -26.62 13.86
N GLY A 119 -8.55 -26.33 13.96
CA GLY A 119 -7.49 -27.34 13.94
C GLY A 119 -6.28 -27.00 13.06
N PRO A 120 -5.53 -28.01 12.58
CA PRO A 120 -4.26 -27.79 11.91
C PRO A 120 -4.44 -27.08 10.57
N ILE A 121 -3.47 -26.24 10.24
CA ILE A 121 -3.37 -25.47 8.99
C ILE A 121 -2.12 -25.95 8.27
N VAL A 122 -2.27 -26.35 7.01
CA VAL A 122 -1.18 -26.95 6.23
C VAL A 122 -1.00 -26.16 4.94
N ASP A 123 0.18 -25.58 4.76
CA ASP A 123 0.60 -25.08 3.44
C ASP A 123 1.03 -26.26 2.56
N GLY A 124 0.49 -26.37 1.35
CA GLY A 124 0.85 -27.41 0.40
C GLY A 124 -0.28 -27.81 -0.54
N TRP A 125 0.00 -28.74 -1.44
CA TRP A 125 -0.96 -29.33 -2.36
C TRP A 125 -0.86 -30.86 -2.33
N LEU A 126 -1.98 -31.54 -2.57
CA LEU A 126 -2.02 -32.98 -2.71
C LEU A 126 -1.83 -33.37 -4.17
N GLU A 127 -0.96 -34.35 -4.40
CA GLU A 127 -0.71 -34.91 -5.72
C GLU A 127 -0.99 -36.41 -5.69
N SER A 128 -1.71 -36.91 -6.69
CA SER A 128 -1.89 -38.35 -6.89
C SER A 128 -0.61 -38.92 -7.48
N ASN A 129 -0.03 -39.92 -6.81
CA ASN A 129 1.09 -40.69 -7.31
C ASN A 129 0.55 -41.94 -8.04
N PRO A 130 0.60 -41.99 -9.39
CA PRO A 130 0.14 -43.16 -10.13
C PRO A 130 1.10 -44.35 -10.05
N THR A 131 2.27 -44.22 -9.41
CA THR A 131 3.30 -45.27 -9.32
C THR A 131 2.95 -46.41 -8.36
N GLY A 132 1.68 -46.78 -8.28
CA GLY A 132 1.21 -48.04 -7.71
C GLY A 132 1.13 -49.07 -8.82
N GLY A 133 2.26 -49.69 -9.17
CA GLY A 133 2.34 -50.58 -10.32
C GLY A 133 3.59 -51.44 -10.35
N ASP A 134 3.83 -52.23 -9.31
CA ASP A 134 4.05 -53.66 -9.53
C ASP A 134 3.79 -54.50 -8.27
N LYS A 135 2.85 -55.43 -8.43
CA LYS A 135 2.34 -56.46 -7.51
C LYS A 135 1.51 -56.03 -6.29
N LEU A 136 0.19 -56.13 -6.53
CA LEU A 136 -0.85 -56.52 -5.56
C LEU A 136 -1.24 -55.47 -4.51
N ASP A 137 -1.70 -54.28 -4.94
CA ASP A 137 -2.79 -53.50 -4.31
C ASP A 137 -3.06 -52.21 -5.11
N VAL A 138 -4.29 -52.03 -5.56
CA VAL A 138 -4.75 -50.92 -6.43
C VAL A 138 -5.07 -49.68 -5.58
N ALA A 139 -4.07 -49.15 -4.87
CA ALA A 139 -4.21 -47.88 -4.16
C ALA A 139 -3.33 -46.83 -4.84
N ALA A 140 -3.96 -45.91 -5.59
CA ALA A 140 -3.31 -44.67 -5.98
C ALA A 140 -2.81 -43.97 -4.70
N GLY A 141 -1.49 -43.90 -4.52
CA GLY A 141 -0.90 -43.25 -3.36
C GLY A 141 -1.04 -41.74 -3.48
N TYR A 142 -1.36 -41.03 -2.41
CA TYR A 142 -1.32 -39.57 -2.41
C TYR A 142 0.01 -39.10 -1.79
N ARG A 143 0.51 -37.96 -2.25
CA ARG A 143 1.64 -37.27 -1.60
C ARG A 143 1.25 -35.82 -1.34
N LEU A 144 1.59 -35.33 -0.15
CA LEU A 144 1.50 -33.91 0.18
C LEU A 144 2.81 -33.25 -0.25
N CYS A 145 2.71 -32.28 -1.15
CA CYS A 145 3.83 -31.50 -1.64
C CYS A 145 3.78 -30.09 -1.02
N ARG A 146 4.94 -29.57 -0.64
CA ARG A 146 5.13 -28.21 -0.14
C ARG A 146 6.38 -27.60 -0.76
N LEU A 147 6.35 -26.29 -1.00
CA LEU A 147 7.52 -25.52 -1.39
C LEU A 147 8.12 -24.88 -0.13
N GLU A 148 9.38 -25.20 0.16
CA GLU A 148 10.09 -24.67 1.31
C GLU A 148 10.69 -23.28 0.99
N SER A 149 11.08 -22.50 2.00
CA SER A 149 11.59 -21.14 1.82
C SER A 149 12.89 -21.06 1.01
N ASP A 150 13.62 -22.16 0.87
CA ASP A 150 14.82 -22.29 0.05
C ASP A 150 14.51 -22.62 -1.43
N GLY A 151 13.22 -22.69 -1.79
CA GLY A 151 12.76 -23.02 -3.15
C GLY A 151 12.75 -24.51 -3.46
N LYS A 152 13.09 -25.38 -2.50
CA LYS A 152 13.07 -26.83 -2.70
C LYS A 152 11.67 -27.40 -2.48
N LEU A 153 11.39 -28.46 -3.22
CA LEU A 153 10.17 -29.24 -3.07
C LEU A 153 10.36 -30.27 -1.96
N TRP A 154 9.49 -30.21 -0.96
CA TRP A 154 9.32 -31.23 0.05
C TRP A 154 8.07 -32.05 -0.26
N PHE A 155 8.15 -33.37 -0.09
CA PHE A 155 7.01 -34.25 -0.26
C PHE A 155 6.95 -35.29 0.87
N CYS A 156 5.73 -35.60 1.32
CA CYS A 156 5.47 -36.65 2.29
C CYS A 156 4.36 -37.58 1.79
N PRO A 157 4.54 -38.91 1.84
CA PRO A 157 3.48 -39.84 1.49
C PRO A 157 2.27 -39.65 2.41
N CYS A 158 1.09 -39.51 1.82
CA CYS A 158 -0.17 -39.34 2.52
C CYS A 158 -1.05 -40.57 2.25
N PRO A 159 -1.43 -41.34 3.29
CA PRO A 159 -2.33 -42.47 3.09
C PRO A 159 -3.73 -41.97 2.68
N PRO A 160 -4.50 -42.76 1.92
CA PRO A 160 -5.79 -42.32 1.38
C PRO A 160 -6.79 -41.90 2.47
N ASP A 161 -6.72 -42.51 3.66
CA ASP A 161 -7.55 -42.17 4.83
C ASP A 161 -7.30 -40.73 5.34
N GLN A 162 -6.09 -40.19 5.19
CA GLN A 162 -5.72 -38.86 5.67
C GLN A 162 -5.98 -37.74 4.65
N VAL A 163 -6.30 -38.08 3.40
CA VAL A 163 -6.48 -37.12 2.30
C VAL A 163 -7.56 -36.10 2.62
N ALA A 164 -8.69 -36.53 3.19
CA ALA A 164 -9.78 -35.64 3.57
C ALA A 164 -9.39 -34.68 4.71
N THR A 165 -8.59 -35.15 5.67
CA THR A 165 -8.11 -34.31 6.78
C THR A 165 -7.12 -33.26 6.26
N VAL A 166 -6.20 -33.68 5.40
CA VAL A 166 -5.18 -32.79 4.81
C VAL A 166 -5.81 -31.78 3.85
N SER A 167 -6.82 -32.16 3.06
CA SER A 167 -7.49 -31.24 2.15
C SER A 167 -8.21 -30.10 2.90
N VAL A 168 -8.86 -30.40 4.02
CA VAL A 168 -9.45 -29.38 4.90
C VAL A 168 -8.36 -28.49 5.51
N ALA A 169 -7.25 -29.06 5.97
CA ALA A 169 -6.14 -28.28 6.51
C ALA A 169 -5.50 -27.34 5.47
N ILE A 170 -5.46 -27.74 4.20
CA ILE A 170 -5.04 -26.90 3.06
C ILE A 170 -6.07 -25.81 2.77
N ALA A 171 -7.36 -26.14 2.78
CA ALA A 171 -8.41 -25.14 2.57
C ALA A 171 -8.35 -24.04 3.64
N ARG A 172 -8.16 -24.40 4.90
CA ARG A 172 -7.96 -23.45 6.01
C ARG A 172 -6.74 -22.57 5.80
N TYR A 173 -5.66 -23.10 5.24
CA TYR A 173 -4.48 -22.32 4.91
C TYR A 173 -4.79 -21.25 3.85
N HIS A 174 -5.55 -21.60 2.81
CA HIS A 174 -5.98 -20.63 1.82
C HIS A 174 -6.92 -19.56 2.41
N GLN A 175 -7.85 -19.95 3.27
CA GLN A 175 -8.71 -18.99 3.97
C GLN A 175 -7.90 -18.04 4.86
N LEU A 176 -6.94 -18.56 5.62
CA LEU A 176 -6.03 -17.74 6.42
C LEU A 176 -5.26 -16.73 5.55
N ARG A 177 -4.75 -17.16 4.39
CA ARG A 177 -4.08 -16.27 3.43
C ARG A 177 -5.00 -15.16 2.93
N GLN A 178 -6.26 -15.48 2.63
CA GLN A 178 -7.26 -14.49 2.22
C GLN A 178 -7.56 -13.48 3.33
N LEU A 179 -7.74 -13.95 4.57
CA LEU A 179 -8.00 -13.09 5.73
C LEU A 179 -6.83 -12.17 6.03
N LEU A 180 -5.60 -12.67 5.96
CA LEU A 180 -4.40 -11.85 6.13
C LEU A 180 -4.27 -10.78 5.03
N GLY A 181 -4.62 -11.11 3.78
CA GLY A 181 -4.67 -10.13 2.69
C GLY A 181 -5.70 -9.03 2.94
N ARG A 182 -6.92 -9.40 3.35
CA ARG A 182 -7.98 -8.45 3.69
C ARG A 182 -7.59 -7.56 4.87
N LYS A 183 -6.94 -8.13 5.89
CA LYS A 183 -6.41 -7.38 7.04
C LYS A 183 -5.42 -6.31 6.58
N GLN A 184 -4.42 -6.70 5.79
CA GLN A 184 -3.38 -5.79 5.27
C GLN A 184 -3.99 -4.66 4.45
N ASP A 185 -4.99 -4.95 3.61
CA ASP A 185 -5.70 -3.94 2.82
C ASP A 185 -6.39 -2.90 3.74
N MET A 186 -7.12 -3.34 4.76
CA MET A 186 -7.77 -2.43 5.72
C MET A 186 -6.75 -1.59 6.51
N GLU A 187 -5.65 -2.20 6.96
CA GLU A 187 -4.57 -1.48 7.64
C GLU A 187 -3.92 -0.42 6.72
N SER A 188 -3.74 -0.75 5.44
CA SER A 188 -3.20 0.20 4.46
C SER A 188 -4.14 1.38 4.23
N ARG A 189 -5.45 1.14 4.13
CA ARG A 189 -6.47 2.19 3.97
C ARG A 189 -6.55 3.11 5.17
N LEU A 190 -6.48 2.54 6.38
CA LEU A 190 -6.50 3.32 7.62
C LEU A 190 -5.23 4.18 7.74
N THR A 191 -4.08 3.64 7.35
CA THR A 191 -2.81 4.38 7.30
C THR A 191 -2.90 5.53 6.30
N GLN A 192 -3.37 5.27 5.07
CA GLN A 192 -3.55 6.31 4.04
C GLN A 192 -4.50 7.42 4.49
N LEU A 193 -5.61 7.07 5.15
CA LEU A 193 -6.55 8.06 5.67
C LEU A 193 -5.90 8.92 6.76
N SER A 194 -5.13 8.31 7.65
CA SER A 194 -4.42 9.05 8.71
C SER A 194 -3.40 10.03 8.13
N GLU A 195 -2.65 9.64 7.09
CA GLU A 195 -1.73 10.51 6.38
C GLU A 195 -2.46 11.67 5.69
N ALA A 196 -3.58 11.39 5.00
CA ALA A 196 -4.38 12.41 4.33
C ALA A 196 -4.94 13.45 5.33
N LEU A 197 -5.43 13.01 6.49
CA LEU A 197 -5.90 13.90 7.54
C LEU A 197 -4.79 14.76 8.14
N ILE A 198 -3.58 14.20 8.34
CA ILE A 198 -2.43 14.96 8.83
C ILE A 198 -2.03 16.05 7.83
N ILE A 199 -1.98 15.74 6.53
CA ILE A 199 -1.67 16.71 5.48
C ILE A 199 -2.72 17.82 5.44
N LEU A 200 -4.01 17.46 5.47
CA LEU A 200 -5.11 18.43 5.48
C LEU A 200 -5.04 19.34 6.71
N HIS A 201 -4.76 18.77 7.88
CA HIS A 201 -4.60 19.55 9.11
C HIS A 201 -3.39 20.51 9.03
N GLY A 202 -2.30 20.09 8.41
CA GLY A 202 -1.15 20.97 8.13
C GLY A 202 -1.52 22.15 7.24
N GLN A 203 -2.22 21.90 6.13
CA GLN A 203 -2.69 22.95 5.21
C GLN A 203 -3.63 23.95 5.87
N LEU A 204 -4.51 23.48 6.76
CA LEU A 204 -5.42 24.34 7.52
C LEU A 204 -4.73 25.16 8.61
N ARG A 205 -3.55 24.74 9.08
CA ARG A 205 -2.77 25.48 10.09
C ARG A 205 -1.86 26.54 9.47
N GLU A 206 -1.40 26.33 8.25
CA GLU A 206 -0.51 27.26 7.52
C GLU A 206 -1.26 28.33 6.73
N ALA A 207 -2.58 28.20 6.58
CA ALA A 207 -3.48 29.19 5.96
C ALA A 207 -4.02 30.20 6.99
#